data_AF-A0A9C9F949-F1
#
_entry.id   AF-A0A9C9F949-F1
#
_cell.length_a   1.000
_cell.length_b   1.000
_cell.length_c   1.000
_cell.angle_alpha   90.00
_cell.angle_beta   90.00
_cell.angle_gamma   90.00
#
_symmetry.space_group_name_H-M   'P 1'
#
loop_
_entity.id
_entity.type
_entity.pdbx_description
1 polymer ?
#
loop_
_entity_poly.entity_id
_entity_poly.type
_entity_poly.pdbx_seq_one_letter_code
_entity_poly.pdbx_strand_id
1 'polypeptide(L)'
;TLQVGFQNTVNDRITFFSGIAATDISALGITGTFGTISSAGNAQSALTQIDAAITTVAQRRGTLGAIQNRLDSTVSNLRVSSENLTAANSRIKDADFAYETAQFTKNQILVQAATSILAQANVLPQNALKLLR
;
A
#
# COMPACT_ATOMS: atom_id res chain seq x y z
N THR A 1 -16.43 -0.30 -0.10
CA THR A 1 -15.46 -1.42 -0.04
C THR A 1 -14.09 -0.84 -0.29
N LEU A 2 -13.08 -1.19 0.53
CA LEU A 2 -11.71 -0.71 0.36
C LEU A 2 -10.94 -1.69 -0.53
N GLN A 3 -10.24 -1.17 -1.54
CA GLN A 3 -9.30 -1.96 -2.33
C GLN A 3 -7.96 -2.01 -1.56
N VAL A 4 -7.44 -3.21 -1.35
CA VAL A 4 -6.25 -3.44 -0.52
C VAL A 4 -5.20 -4.34 -1.18
N GLY A 5 -5.45 -4.77 -2.41
CA GLY A 5 -4.49 -5.46 -3.26
C GLY A 5 -4.52 -4.90 -4.68
N PHE A 6 -3.59 -5.36 -5.51
CA PHE A 6 -3.43 -4.87 -6.88
C PHE A 6 -4.32 -5.61 -7.90
N GLN A 7 -4.89 -6.76 -7.53
CA GLN A 7 -5.79 -7.50 -8.41
C GLN A 7 -7.25 -7.18 -8.08
N ASN A 8 -8.14 -7.32 -9.06
CA ASN A 8 -9.54 -6.98 -8.93
C ASN A 8 -10.38 -8.15 -8.35
N THR A 9 -9.87 -8.85 -7.34
CA THR A 9 -10.49 -10.06 -6.77
C THR A 9 -11.22 -9.78 -5.45
N VAL A 10 -12.03 -10.72 -4.96
CA VAL A 10 -12.72 -10.59 -3.67
C VAL A 10 -11.73 -10.58 -2.49
N ASN A 11 -10.57 -11.23 -2.63
CA ASN A 11 -9.55 -11.26 -1.59
C ASN A 11 -8.86 -9.91 -1.39
N ASP A 12 -8.78 -9.12 -2.45
CA ASP A 12 -8.15 -7.79 -2.47
C ASP A 12 -9.11 -6.66 -2.08
N ARG A 13 -10.29 -7.00 -1.57
CA ARG A 13 -11.33 -6.05 -1.18
C ARG A 13 -11.77 -6.29 0.26
N ILE A 14 -11.77 -5.24 1.07
CA ILE A 14 -12.36 -5.24 2.42
C ILE A 14 -13.72 -4.55 2.36
N THR A 15 -14.78 -5.27 2.70
CA THR A 15 -16.15 -4.74 2.72
C THR A 15 -16.59 -4.53 4.18
N PHE A 16 -16.72 -3.28 4.61
CA PHE A 16 -17.03 -2.96 6.02
C PHE A 16 -18.51 -3.15 6.40
N PHE A 17 -19.43 -3.01 5.44
CA PHE A 17 -20.88 -2.93 5.70
C PHE A 17 -21.70 -3.95 4.92
N SER A 18 -21.07 -4.93 4.26
CA SER A 18 -21.84 -5.95 3.54
C SER A 18 -22.46 -6.91 4.55
N GLY A 19 -23.78 -6.82 4.74
CA GLY A 19 -24.55 -7.77 5.56
C GLY A 19 -24.69 -7.42 7.04
N ILE A 20 -24.16 -6.30 7.53
CA ILE A 20 -24.52 -5.80 8.86
C ILE A 20 -25.84 -5.04 8.71
N ALA A 21 -26.96 -5.74 8.94
CA ALA A 21 -28.25 -5.10 9.09
C ALA A 21 -28.22 -4.12 10.28
N ALA A 22 -29.10 -3.12 10.27
CA ALA A 22 -29.21 -2.16 11.37
C ALA A 22 -29.41 -2.90 12.71
N THR A 23 -28.80 -2.43 13.80
CA THR A 23 -28.96 -2.99 15.16
C THR A 23 -30.09 -2.30 15.93
N ASP A 24 -31.03 -1.69 15.22
CA ASP A 24 -32.19 -1.06 15.83
C ASP A 24 -33.16 -2.13 16.33
N ILE A 25 -34.00 -1.75 17.27
CA ILE A 25 -34.98 -2.63 17.95
C ILE A 25 -35.77 -3.47 16.94
N SER A 26 -36.29 -2.85 15.88
CA SER A 26 -37.04 -3.53 14.82
C SER A 26 -36.20 -4.54 14.02
N ALA A 27 -34.96 -4.19 13.71
CA ALA A 27 -34.04 -5.01 12.93
C ALA A 27 -33.38 -6.14 13.73
N LEU A 28 -33.48 -6.10 15.06
CA LEU A 28 -33.17 -7.21 15.97
C LEU A 28 -34.36 -8.12 16.24
N GLY A 29 -35.52 -7.86 15.61
CA GLY A 29 -36.74 -8.66 15.80
C GLY A 29 -37.40 -8.45 17.17
N ILE A 30 -37.01 -7.40 17.88
CA ILE A 30 -37.62 -6.96 19.14
C ILE A 30 -38.90 -6.18 18.76
N THR A 31 -39.89 -6.88 18.20
CA THR A 31 -41.15 -6.28 17.74
C THR A 31 -42.34 -6.98 18.39
N GLY A 32 -43.22 -6.19 19.02
CA GLY A 32 -44.41 -6.68 19.72
C GLY A 32 -44.25 -6.88 21.23
N THR A 33 -45.23 -6.41 21.98
CA THR A 33 -45.56 -6.76 23.38
C THR A 33 -44.49 -6.56 24.48
N PHE A 34 -43.34 -5.95 24.21
CA PHE A 34 -42.46 -5.44 25.30
C PHE A 34 -43.18 -4.42 26.20
N GLY A 35 -44.26 -3.80 25.72
CA GLY A 35 -45.07 -2.85 26.49
C GLY A 35 -45.88 -3.47 27.63
N THR A 36 -46.07 -4.80 27.66
CA THR A 36 -46.82 -5.48 28.71
C THR A 36 -46.17 -6.80 29.11
N ILE A 37 -45.14 -6.70 29.95
CA ILE A 37 -44.65 -7.78 30.84
C ILE A 37 -45.70 -8.04 31.94
N SER A 38 -46.96 -8.17 31.56
CA SER A 38 -48.10 -8.30 32.46
C SER A 38 -48.44 -9.75 32.80
N SER A 39 -47.81 -10.71 32.13
CA SER A 39 -47.97 -12.14 32.38
C SER A 39 -46.61 -12.86 32.34
N ALA A 40 -46.51 -13.98 33.06
CA ALA A 40 -45.31 -14.82 33.06
C ALA A 40 -44.97 -15.35 31.66
N GLY A 41 -45.97 -15.70 30.84
CA GLY A 41 -45.76 -16.15 29.46
C GLY A 41 -45.19 -15.06 28.54
N ASN A 42 -45.66 -13.81 28.71
CA ASN A 42 -45.12 -12.67 27.96
C ASN A 42 -43.69 -12.36 28.39
N ALA A 43 -43.38 -12.46 29.69
CA ALA A 43 -42.02 -12.28 30.20
C ALA A 43 -41.05 -13.33 29.63
N GLN A 44 -41.44 -14.61 29.58
CA GLN A 44 -40.62 -15.68 29.02
C GLN A 44 -40.36 -15.49 27.51
N SER A 45 -41.37 -15.03 26.78
CA SER A 45 -41.25 -14.74 25.35
C SER A 45 -40.33 -13.55 25.09
N ALA A 46 -40.42 -12.49 25.91
CA ALA A 46 -39.54 -11.33 25.84
C ALA A 46 -38.07 -11.70 26.10
N LEU A 47 -37.79 -12.55 27.09
CA LEU A 47 -36.45 -13.07 27.35
C LEU A 47 -35.89 -13.82 26.14
N THR A 48 -36.69 -14.68 25.51
CA THR A 48 -36.27 -15.43 24.32
C THR A 48 -35.91 -14.51 23.15
N GLN A 49 -36.68 -13.43 22.95
CA GLN A 49 -36.38 -12.44 21.90
C GLN A 49 -35.11 -11.63 22.22
N ILE A 50 -34.90 -11.26 23.48
CA ILE A 50 -33.68 -10.58 23.93
C ILE A 50 -32.46 -11.47 23.71
N ASP A 51 -32.52 -12.76 24.05
CA ASP A 51 -31.40 -13.68 23.84
C ASP A 51 -31.05 -13.84 22.36
N ALA A 52 -32.06 -13.90 21.48
CA ALA A 52 -31.86 -13.92 20.04
C ALA A 52 -31.23 -12.60 19.53
N ALA A 53 -31.67 -11.46 20.06
CA ALA A 53 -31.10 -10.16 19.73
C ALA A 53 -29.64 -10.03 20.19
N ILE A 54 -29.32 -10.47 21.41
CA ILE A 54 -27.96 -10.49 21.95
C ILE A 54 -27.06 -11.36 21.07
N THR A 55 -27.52 -12.55 20.71
CA THR A 55 -26.77 -13.46 19.82
C THR A 55 -26.49 -12.81 18.47
N THR A 56 -27.49 -12.14 17.89
CA THR A 56 -27.35 -11.42 16.62
C THR A 56 -26.33 -10.28 16.71
N VAL A 57 -26.38 -9.48 17.79
CA VAL A 57 -25.41 -8.40 18.03
C VAL A 57 -24.00 -8.97 18.22
N ALA A 58 -23.86 -10.06 18.98
CA ALA A 58 -22.57 -10.73 19.18
C ALA A 58 -21.97 -11.24 17.87
N GLN A 59 -22.78 -11.86 17.01
CA GLN A 59 -22.34 -12.30 15.67
C GLN A 59 -21.87 -11.11 14.83
N ARG A 60 -22.62 -10.00 14.80
CA ARG A 60 -22.24 -8.79 14.07
C ARG A 60 -20.93 -8.19 14.59
N ARG A 61 -20.74 -8.13 15.91
CA ARG A 61 -19.47 -7.70 16.53
C ARG A 61 -18.31 -8.64 16.16
N GLY A 62 -18.55 -9.95 16.10
CA GLY A 62 -17.58 -10.93 15.64
C GLY A 62 -17.14 -10.68 14.20
N THR A 63 -18.08 -10.42 13.29
CA THR A 63 -17.79 -10.05 11.90
C THR A 63 -16.96 -8.76 11.81
N LEU A 64 -17.30 -7.73 12.59
CA LEU A 64 -16.51 -6.50 12.65
C LEU A 64 -15.08 -6.74 13.17
N GLY A 65 -14.92 -7.58 14.19
CA GLY A 65 -13.60 -7.98 14.69
C GLY A 65 -12.78 -8.75 13.65
N ALA A 66 -13.41 -9.64 12.88
CA ALA A 66 -12.75 -10.33 11.77
C ALA A 66 -12.30 -9.36 10.68
N ILE A 67 -13.12 -8.36 10.35
CA ILE A 67 -12.75 -7.30 9.39
C ILE A 67 -11.59 -6.45 9.92
N GLN A 68 -11.58 -6.10 11.21
CA GLN A 68 -10.46 -5.39 11.85
C GLN A 68 -9.16 -6.19 11.75
N ASN A 69 -9.17 -7.49 12.12
CA ASN A 69 -7.98 -8.35 12.02
C ASN A 69 -7.44 -8.44 10.58
N ARG A 70 -8.36 -8.53 9.61
CA ARG A 70 -7.98 -8.50 8.19
C ARG A 70 -7.36 -7.16 7.81
N LEU A 71 -7.95 -6.04 8.23
CA LEU A 71 -7.42 -4.70 7.96
C LEU A 71 -6.00 -4.55 8.53
N ASP A 72 -5.76 -4.96 9.77
CA ASP A 72 -4.44 -4.87 10.40
C ASP A 72 -3.39 -5.73 9.66
N SER A 73 -3.76 -6.96 9.31
CA SER A 73 -2.88 -7.87 8.55
C SER A 73 -2.54 -7.29 7.18
N THR A 74 -3.54 -6.73 6.50
CA THR A 74 -3.39 -6.08 5.21
C THR A 74 -2.51 -4.84 5.29
N VAL A 75 -2.71 -3.97 6.29
CA VAL A 75 -1.88 -2.76 6.49
C VAL A 75 -0.42 -3.16 6.72
N SER A 76 -0.18 -4.19 7.53
CA SER A 76 1.18 -4.71 7.76
C SER A 76 1.83 -5.20 6.46
N ASN A 77 1.11 -5.95 5.65
CA ASN A 77 1.60 -6.44 4.36
C ASN A 77 1.87 -5.28 3.37
N LEU A 78 0.94 -4.34 3.23
CA LEU A 78 1.11 -3.18 2.36
C LEU A 78 2.31 -2.32 2.76
N ARG A 79 2.58 -2.18 4.06
CA ARG A 79 3.77 -1.47 4.56
C ARG A 79 5.06 -2.15 4.10
N VAL A 80 5.16 -3.47 4.23
CA VAL A 80 6.32 -4.25 3.76
C VAL A 80 6.46 -4.15 2.24
N SER A 81 5.36 -4.28 1.50
CA SER A 81 5.39 -4.13 0.04
C SER A 81 5.82 -2.74 -0.40
N SER A 82 5.37 -1.68 0.30
CA SER A 82 5.76 -0.30 0.02
C SER A 82 7.24 -0.05 0.30
N GLU A 83 7.78 -0.64 1.37
CA GLU A 83 9.20 -0.57 1.70
C GLU A 83 10.06 -1.27 0.64
N ASN A 84 9.66 -2.48 0.23
CA ASN A 84 10.34 -3.23 -0.82
C ASN A 84 10.32 -2.50 -2.17
N LEU A 85 9.18 -1.91 -2.55
CA LEU A 85 9.07 -1.13 -3.78
C LEU A 85 9.91 0.15 -3.72
N THR A 86 9.93 0.84 -2.58
CA THR A 86 10.78 2.03 -2.38
C THR A 86 12.25 1.67 -2.48
N ALA A 87 12.69 0.58 -1.85
CA ALA A 87 14.06 0.09 -1.92
C ALA A 87 14.45 -0.33 -3.33
N ALA A 88 13.56 -1.01 -4.07
CA ALA A 88 13.80 -1.36 -5.47
C ALA A 88 13.91 -0.11 -6.36
N ASN A 89 13.04 0.88 -6.17
CA ASN A 89 13.09 2.14 -6.91
C ASN A 89 14.37 2.93 -6.60
N SER A 90 14.80 2.99 -5.34
CA SER A 90 16.09 3.61 -4.96
C SER A 90 17.23 2.94 -5.70
N ARG A 91 17.32 1.60 -5.70
CA ARG A 91 18.39 0.87 -6.41
C ARG A 91 18.42 1.17 -7.91
N ILE A 92 17.26 1.27 -8.55
CA ILE A 92 17.17 1.61 -9.98
C ILE A 92 17.70 3.03 -10.19
N LYS A 93 17.19 4.01 -9.43
CA LYS A 93 17.61 5.41 -9.54
C LYS A 93 19.09 5.61 -9.24
N ASP A 94 19.62 4.94 -8.21
CA ASP A 94 21.01 5.04 -7.81
C ASP A 94 21.93 4.39 -8.88
N ALA A 95 21.52 3.28 -9.50
CA ALA A 95 22.24 2.65 -10.60
C ALA A 95 22.26 3.54 -11.85
N ASP A 96 21.12 4.14 -12.20
CA ASP A 96 21.00 5.08 -13.33
C ASP A 96 21.85 6.33 -13.09
N PHE A 97 21.85 6.88 -11.87
CA PHE A 97 22.68 8.02 -11.50
C PHE A 97 24.17 7.69 -11.58
N ALA A 98 24.58 6.52 -11.10
CA ALA A 98 25.97 6.07 -11.21
C ALA A 98 26.40 5.91 -12.67
N TYR A 99 25.54 5.36 -13.52
CA TYR A 99 25.81 5.21 -14.96
C TYR A 99 25.95 6.58 -15.66
N GLU A 100 25.01 7.49 -15.42
CA GLU A 100 25.04 8.83 -16.00
C GLU A 100 26.27 9.61 -15.53
N THR A 101 26.62 9.53 -14.23
CA THR A 101 27.81 10.17 -13.67
C THR A 101 29.10 9.61 -14.27
N ALA A 102 29.16 8.29 -14.50
CA ALA A 102 30.30 7.65 -15.15
C ALA A 102 30.42 8.09 -16.63
N GLN A 103 29.30 8.17 -17.36
CA GLN A 103 29.29 8.71 -18.72
C GLN A 103 29.71 10.17 -18.76
N PHE A 104 29.15 11.01 -17.89
CA PHE A 104 29.51 12.42 -17.76
C PHE A 104 31.01 12.59 -17.49
N THR A 105 31.55 11.83 -16.52
CA THR A 105 32.98 11.85 -16.18
C THR A 105 33.84 11.39 -17.37
N LYS A 106 33.46 10.31 -18.05
CA LYS A 106 34.16 9.83 -19.25
C LYS A 106 34.18 10.90 -20.35
N ASN A 107 33.06 11.56 -20.60
CA ASN A 107 32.96 12.63 -21.59
C ASN A 107 33.83 13.83 -21.20
N GLN A 108 33.87 14.19 -19.91
CA GLN A 108 34.71 15.27 -19.42
C GLN A 108 36.21 14.96 -19.56
N ILE A 109 36.63 13.73 -19.27
CA ILE A 109 38.00 13.25 -19.50
C ILE A 109 38.33 13.28 -21.00
N LEU A 110 37.42 12.83 -21.87
CA LEU A 110 37.62 12.88 -23.32
C LEU A 110 37.81 14.30 -23.84
N VAL A 111 37.04 15.27 -23.33
CA VAL A 111 37.19 16.69 -23.70
C VAL A 111 38.55 17.23 -23.24
N GLN A 112 38.97 16.94 -22.00
CA GLN A 112 40.29 17.36 -21.50
C GLN A 112 41.47 16.67 -22.22
N ALA A 113 41.31 15.40 -22.58
CA ALA A 113 42.28 14.67 -23.39
C ALA A 113 42.34 15.22 -24.82
N ALA A 114 41.20 15.51 -25.44
CA ALA A 114 41.13 16.10 -26.76
C ALA A 114 41.82 17.47 -26.81
N THR A 115 41.59 18.34 -25.82
CA THR A 115 42.26 19.66 -25.76
C THR A 115 43.77 19.52 -25.54
N SER A 116 44.21 18.59 -24.68
CA SER A 116 45.63 18.34 -24.44
C SER A 116 46.34 17.72 -25.65
N ILE A 117 45.70 16.75 -26.31
CA ILE A 117 46.20 16.13 -27.56
C ILE A 117 46.25 17.16 -28.68
N LEU A 118 45.24 18.03 -28.80
CA LEU A 118 45.23 19.08 -29.82
C LEU A 118 46.35 20.11 -29.58
N ALA A 119 46.61 20.46 -28.32
CA ALA A 119 47.76 21.28 -27.95
C ALA A 119 49.09 20.60 -28.31
N GLN A 120 49.23 19.31 -28.05
CA GLN A 120 50.45 18.55 -28.35
C GLN A 120 50.66 18.32 -29.86
N ALA A 121 49.58 18.07 -30.59
CA ALA A 121 49.57 17.93 -32.05
C ALA A 121 49.94 19.23 -32.77
N ASN A 122 49.62 20.39 -32.20
CA ASN A 122 50.01 21.70 -32.76
C ASN A 122 51.52 22.01 -32.59
N VAL A 123 52.17 21.44 -31.56
CA VAL A 123 53.60 21.68 -31.28
C VAL A 123 54.50 20.72 -32.09
N LEU A 124 54.01 19.53 -32.41
CA LEU A 124 54.72 18.51 -33.19
C LEU A 124 55.23 19.00 -34.57
N PRO A 125 54.41 19.66 -35.43
CA PRO A 125 54.88 20.16 -36.73
C PRO A 125 55.87 21.33 -36.60
N GLN A 126 55.78 22.15 -35.56
CA GLN A 126 56.74 23.24 -35.31
C GLN A 126 58.13 22.69 -34.96
N ASN A 127 58.19 21.58 -34.21
CA ASN A 127 59.46 20.91 -33.93
C ASN A 127 60.04 20.24 -35.17
N ALA A 128 59.20 19.64 -36.03
CA ALA A 128 59.65 19.09 -37.32
C ALA A 128 60.23 20.17 -38.25
N LEU A 129 59.64 21.37 -38.27
CA LEU A 129 60.17 22.53 -39.00
C LEU A 129 61.52 23.05 -38.45
N LYS A 130 61.78 22.90 -37.16
CA LYS A 130 63.09 23.23 -36.56
C LYS A 130 64.19 22.23 -36.93
N LEU A 131 63.84 20.98 -37.22
CA LEU A 131 64.77 19.92 -37.66
C LEU A 131 65.12 20.00 -39.16
N LEU A 132 64.33 20.76 -39.95
CA LEU A 132 64.54 20.99 -41.38
C LEU A 132 65.36 22.26 -41.68
N ARG A 133 65.90 22.93 -40.66
CA ARG A 133 66.78 24.09 -40.77
C ARG A 133 68.17 23.75 -40.27
#